data_AF-A0A9P1G9G0-F1
#
_entry.id   AF-A0A9P1G9G0-F1
#
_cell.length_a   1.000
_cell.length_b   1.000
_cell.length_c   1.000
_cell.angle_alpha   90.00
_cell.angle_beta   90.00
_cell.angle_gamma   90.00
#
_symmetry.space_group_name_H-M   'P 1'
#
loop_
_entity.id
_entity.type
_entity.pdbx_description
1 polymer ?
#
loop_
_entity_poly.entity_id
_entity_poly.type
_entity_poly.pdbx_seq_one_letter_code
_entity_poly.pdbx_strand_id
1 'polypeptide(L)'
;MSGYHRIAFTSLGVFDPKIEELASRARRDVKRGNVSRNLHFYIHKKNMTLPVATSSVVIPIKARVSRRFAVARKPWPVFHLSSWIKTAMETKPFEGFFLLAGMKLDKLAQAEDALELFWSRYKAVDPNTPDYPRRTLPFYIHGDEGRSQVKRNTLTTRMLYTLLPSENYAPNGASTQALMAELVKDCNKLYTEGIDVSWNGQRLKFYARFCGVKGDWPWLRTCYKLSTGFTSKRICHECPSNDWTDLSRSGSTRSWPRNGVAPSPFKPGRRAAIRNMLPSGGHRTIRIDIAHTYAIAGWGKDQLASLLVLCAVRANLWGRAGYEEQLRRAFESFQEWCRVHSKTSTVLDFSKKELKISSLQSFPRGLGKGSDAALVGGWLESVLTPVDPQTVPEECRDMIIVAKWGIAATGRFFRIIYSGELWLTRAQAQAAVCSGFNMIESYGALARLARLQKWRLFYMRPKVHMNQHVLFLGSGLCFLGCSLYHAH
;
A
#
# COMPACT_ATOMS: atom_id res chain seq x y z
N MET A 1 10.98 38.49 38.17
CA MET A 1 9.68 38.40 37.48
C MET A 1 9.94 38.30 35.98
N SER A 2 10.06 37.09 35.42
CA SER A 2 10.17 36.87 33.97
C SER A 2 8.92 36.13 33.49
N GLY A 3 8.18 36.78 32.60
CA GLY A 3 6.92 36.27 32.06
C GLY A 3 7.15 35.11 31.10
N TYR A 4 6.88 33.89 31.57
CA TYR A 4 6.66 32.74 30.71
C TYR A 4 5.32 32.89 30.00
N HIS A 5 5.34 33.20 28.70
CA HIS A 5 4.16 33.05 27.86
C HIS A 5 3.92 31.56 27.58
N ARG A 6 2.80 31.04 28.12
CA ARG A 6 2.21 29.75 27.77
C ARG A 6 1.94 29.72 26.25
N ILE A 7 2.63 28.84 25.52
CA ILE A 7 2.28 28.53 24.13
C ILE A 7 1.04 27.63 24.14
N ALA A 8 -0.04 28.14 23.55
CA ALA A 8 -1.29 27.41 23.37
C ALA A 8 -1.14 26.30 22.32
N PHE A 9 -1.84 25.18 22.57
CA PHE A 9 -1.83 23.88 21.90
C PHE A 9 -2.33 23.85 20.42
N THR A 10 -1.99 24.80 19.55
CA THR A 10 -2.62 24.90 18.20
C THR A 10 -1.73 24.63 16.98
N SER A 11 -0.45 24.32 17.13
CA SER A 11 0.50 24.27 15.98
C SER A 11 1.10 22.90 15.64
N LEU A 12 0.36 21.80 15.80
CA LEU A 12 0.76 20.48 15.25
C LEU A 12 0.04 20.17 13.94
N GLY A 13 0.37 20.97 12.93
CA GLY A 13 0.02 20.80 11.53
C GLY A 13 0.66 21.92 10.73
N VAL A 14 1.11 21.65 9.50
CA VAL A 14 1.48 22.73 8.57
C VAL A 14 0.23 23.58 8.37
N PHE A 15 0.13 24.71 9.08
CA PHE A 15 -0.95 25.68 8.88
C PHE A 15 -0.66 26.37 7.55
N ASP A 16 -1.33 25.91 6.50
CA ASP A 16 -1.36 26.61 5.22
C ASP A 16 -2.64 27.46 5.19
N PRO A 17 -2.53 28.80 5.22
CA PRO A 17 -3.68 29.70 5.18
C PRO A 17 -4.60 29.44 3.99
N LYS A 18 -4.07 28.92 2.87
CA LYS A 18 -4.84 28.56 1.67
C LYS A 18 -5.64 27.27 1.88
N ILE A 19 -5.06 26.29 2.58
CA ILE A 19 -5.77 25.06 2.95
C ILE A 19 -6.84 25.36 4.00
N GLU A 20 -6.58 26.25 4.96
CA GLU A 20 -7.57 26.67 5.95
C GLU A 20 -8.71 27.48 5.31
N GLU A 21 -8.40 28.40 4.39
CA GLU A 21 -9.42 29.11 3.60
C GLU A 21 -10.31 28.11 2.84
N LEU A 22 -9.70 27.11 2.21
CA LEU A 22 -10.40 26.04 1.50
C LEU A 22 -11.27 25.19 2.44
N ALA A 23 -10.73 24.78 3.59
CA ALA A 23 -11.44 24.00 4.59
C ALA A 23 -12.60 24.79 5.23
N SER A 24 -12.46 26.11 5.40
CA SER A 24 -13.51 26.98 5.91
C SER A 24 -14.72 27.02 4.97
N ARG A 25 -14.50 27.02 3.64
CA ARG A 25 -15.57 26.98 2.64
C ARG A 25 -16.31 25.64 2.64
N ALA A 26 -15.60 24.54 2.88
CA ALA A 26 -16.22 23.22 3.03
C ALA A 26 -17.02 23.09 4.34
N ARG A 27 -16.55 23.71 5.44
CA ARG A 27 -17.27 23.75 6.73
C ARG A 27 -18.57 24.55 6.68
N ARG A 28 -18.64 25.58 5.83
CA ARG A 28 -19.85 26.40 5.60
C ARG A 28 -20.90 25.71 4.72
N ASP A 29 -20.54 24.64 4.01
CA ASP A 29 -21.49 23.84 3.22
C ASP A 29 -22.04 22.67 4.05
N VAL A 30 -23.05 22.96 4.87
CA VAL A 30 -23.66 22.00 5.83
C VAL A 30 -24.14 20.71 5.14
N LYS A 31 -24.65 20.83 3.91
CA LYS A 31 -25.15 19.68 3.12
C LYS A 31 -24.05 18.99 2.29
N ARG A 32 -22.84 19.55 2.27
CA ARG A 32 -21.67 19.12 1.48
C ARG A 32 -21.93 18.97 -0.03
N GLY A 33 -23.02 19.54 -0.55
CA GLY A 33 -23.46 19.35 -1.93
C GLY A 33 -22.64 20.17 -2.94
N ASN A 34 -21.99 21.23 -2.50
CA ASN A 34 -21.20 22.16 -3.30
C ASN A 34 -19.70 22.06 -3.04
N VAL A 35 -19.24 21.24 -2.08
CA VAL A 35 -17.83 21.14 -1.69
C VAL A 35 -16.92 20.89 -2.89
N SER A 36 -17.28 19.95 -3.78
CA SER A 36 -16.48 19.66 -4.98
C SER A 36 -16.42 20.85 -5.93
N ARG A 37 -17.57 21.47 -6.24
CA ARG A 37 -17.64 22.67 -7.09
C ARG A 37 -16.82 23.83 -6.53
N ASN A 38 -16.93 24.07 -5.22
CA ASN A 38 -16.21 25.13 -4.52
C ASN A 38 -14.70 24.86 -4.49
N LEU A 39 -14.29 23.60 -4.31
CA LEU A 39 -12.89 23.18 -4.40
C LEU A 39 -12.33 23.41 -5.80
N HIS A 40 -13.03 22.96 -6.83
CA HIS A 40 -12.63 23.19 -8.23
C HIS A 40 -12.50 24.68 -8.52
N PHE A 41 -13.52 25.47 -8.18
CA PHE A 41 -13.48 26.91 -8.36
C PHE A 41 -12.31 27.56 -7.62
N TYR A 42 -12.02 27.13 -6.38
CA TYR A 42 -10.87 27.62 -5.63
C TYR A 42 -9.54 27.30 -6.31
N ILE A 43 -9.34 26.06 -6.73
CA ILE A 43 -8.12 25.60 -7.41
C ILE A 43 -7.89 26.42 -8.69
N HIS A 44 -8.93 26.60 -9.51
CA HIS A 44 -8.84 27.39 -10.74
C HIS A 44 -8.64 28.88 -10.46
N LYS A 45 -9.41 29.47 -9.53
CA LYS A 45 -9.28 30.90 -9.16
C LYS A 45 -7.89 31.24 -8.64
N LYS A 46 -7.25 30.31 -7.92
CA LYS A 46 -5.91 30.50 -7.35
C LYS A 46 -4.79 29.98 -8.26
N ASN A 47 -5.12 29.54 -9.48
CA ASN A 47 -4.19 28.94 -10.44
C ASN A 47 -3.31 27.83 -9.82
N MET A 48 -3.92 26.99 -8.98
CA MET A 48 -3.24 25.91 -8.25
C MET A 48 -3.24 24.59 -9.03
N THR A 49 -3.50 24.63 -10.34
CA THR A 49 -3.43 23.46 -11.21
C THR A 49 -2.02 23.24 -11.71
N LEU A 50 -1.54 22.00 -11.64
CA LEU A 50 -0.36 21.60 -12.40
C LEU A 50 -0.78 21.41 -13.87
N PRO A 51 -0.12 22.07 -14.84
CA PRO A 51 -0.52 22.07 -16.25
C PRO A 51 -0.05 20.80 -16.97
N VAL A 52 -0.42 19.62 -16.45
CA VAL A 52 -0.13 18.35 -17.11
C VAL A 52 -1.07 18.17 -18.29
N ALA A 53 -0.50 17.98 -19.48
CA ALA A 53 -1.27 17.78 -20.70
C ALA A 53 -2.20 16.55 -20.55
N THR A 54 -3.49 16.78 -20.75
CA THR A 54 -4.52 15.74 -20.71
C THR A 54 -4.77 15.24 -22.12
N SER A 55 -4.71 13.93 -22.31
CA SER A 55 -5.08 13.26 -23.56
C SER A 55 -6.39 12.50 -23.36
N SER A 56 -6.96 11.96 -24.45
CA SER A 56 -8.20 11.20 -24.40
C SER A 56 -8.09 9.91 -25.20
N VAL A 57 -8.57 8.81 -24.62
CA VAL A 57 -8.56 7.47 -25.22
C VAL A 57 -9.99 6.99 -25.36
N VAL A 58 -10.36 6.49 -26.55
CA VAL A 58 -11.69 5.92 -26.76
C VAL A 58 -11.77 4.52 -26.15
N ILE A 59 -12.45 4.41 -25.01
CA ILE A 59 -12.60 3.15 -24.27
C ILE A 59 -14.06 2.70 -24.23
N PRO A 60 -14.33 1.39 -24.10
CA PRO A 60 -15.66 0.92 -23.75
C PRO A 60 -15.98 1.32 -22.32
N ILE A 61 -17.14 1.93 -22.11
CA ILE A 61 -17.68 2.23 -20.79
C ILE A 61 -19.07 1.62 -20.65
N LYS A 62 -19.41 1.17 -19.45
CA LYS A 62 -20.79 0.85 -19.09
C LYS A 62 -21.52 2.18 -18.87
N ALA A 63 -22.55 2.43 -19.66
CA ALA A 63 -23.39 3.61 -19.53
C ALA A 63 -24.85 3.20 -19.33
N ARG A 64 -25.58 3.98 -18.54
CA ARG A 64 -27.03 3.83 -18.44
C ARG A 64 -27.67 4.50 -19.66
N VAL A 65 -28.36 3.72 -20.48
CA VAL A 65 -29.13 4.19 -21.62
C VAL A 65 -30.60 3.88 -21.32
N SER A 66 -31.36 4.91 -20.92
CA SER A 66 -32.73 4.75 -20.39
C SER A 66 -32.77 3.81 -19.16
N ARG A 67 -33.58 2.75 -19.19
CA ARG A 67 -33.72 1.74 -18.12
C ARG A 67 -32.72 0.57 -18.25
N ARG A 68 -31.88 0.53 -19.29
CA ARG A 68 -30.92 -0.57 -19.53
C ARG A 68 -29.47 -0.07 -19.43
N PHE A 69 -28.55 -0.97 -19.12
CA PHE A 69 -27.12 -0.70 -19.24
C PHE A 69 -26.64 -1.16 -20.61
N ALA A 70 -25.90 -0.31 -21.31
CA ALA A 70 -25.24 -0.62 -22.57
C ALA A 70 -23.76 -0.28 -22.49
N VAL A 71 -22.95 -0.94 -23.32
CA VAL A 71 -21.53 -0.59 -23.47
C VAL A 71 -21.42 0.42 -24.62
N ALA A 72 -20.95 1.63 -24.30
CA ALA A 72 -20.70 2.68 -25.27
C ALA A 72 -19.20 2.94 -25.38
N ARG A 73 -18.71 3.34 -26.56
CA ARG A 73 -17.33 3.82 -26.72
C ARG A 73 -17.30 5.31 -26.47
N LYS A 74 -16.52 5.77 -25.49
CA LYS A 74 -16.40 7.20 -25.19
C LYS A 74 -14.94 7.63 -25.04
N PRO A 75 -14.60 8.87 -25.45
CA PRO A 75 -13.33 9.48 -25.09
C PRO A 75 -13.22 9.57 -23.56
N TRP A 76 -12.12 9.06 -23.01
CA TRP A 76 -11.85 9.06 -21.56
C TRP A 76 -10.51 9.72 -21.26
N PRO A 77 -10.45 10.64 -20.28
CA PRO A 77 -9.24 11.39 -20.00
C PRO A 77 -8.13 10.51 -19.42
N VAL A 78 -6.92 10.74 -19.90
CA VAL A 78 -5.69 10.13 -19.41
C VAL A 78 -4.58 11.17 -19.30
N PHE A 79 -3.66 10.96 -18.37
CA PHE A 79 -2.44 11.74 -18.22
C PHE A 79 -1.25 10.81 -18.46
N HIS A 80 -0.66 10.92 -19.64
CA HIS A 80 0.49 10.10 -20.01
C HIS A 80 1.69 10.35 -19.09
N LEU A 81 2.52 9.32 -18.91
CA LEU A 81 3.75 9.46 -18.12
C LEU A 81 4.68 10.45 -18.82
N SER A 82 4.69 10.48 -20.15
CA SER A 82 5.43 11.46 -20.95
C SER A 82 5.01 12.89 -20.62
N SER A 83 3.70 13.17 -20.53
CA SER A 83 3.17 14.47 -20.09
C SER A 83 3.64 14.82 -18.69
N TRP A 84 3.59 13.87 -17.75
CA TRP A 84 4.06 14.09 -16.38
C TRP A 84 5.57 14.40 -16.32
N ILE A 85 6.40 13.65 -17.05
CA ILE A 85 7.85 13.88 -17.12
C ILE A 85 8.12 15.28 -17.66
N LYS A 86 7.49 15.63 -18.77
CA LYS A 86 7.68 16.94 -19.39
C LYS A 86 7.29 18.07 -18.44
N THR A 87 6.08 18.02 -17.86
CA THR A 87 5.62 19.04 -16.91
C THR A 87 6.54 19.11 -15.67
N ALA A 88 6.94 17.98 -15.10
CA ALA A 88 7.79 17.96 -13.90
C ALA A 88 9.22 18.47 -14.17
N MET A 89 9.77 18.25 -15.36
CA MET A 89 11.11 18.71 -15.74
C MET A 89 11.14 20.17 -16.19
N GLU A 90 10.13 20.63 -16.94
CA GLU A 90 10.16 21.96 -17.59
C GLU A 90 9.49 23.07 -16.76
N THR A 91 8.59 22.72 -15.83
CA THR A 91 7.82 23.73 -15.09
C THR A 91 8.60 24.27 -13.89
N LYS A 92 8.76 25.59 -13.81
CA LYS A 92 9.22 26.27 -12.58
C LYS A 92 8.09 26.26 -11.53
N PRO A 93 8.38 25.95 -10.25
CA PRO A 93 9.70 25.81 -9.62
C PRO A 93 10.20 24.35 -9.50
N PHE A 94 9.58 23.38 -10.18
CA PHE A 94 9.88 21.96 -9.97
C PHE A 94 11.20 21.56 -10.62
N GLU A 95 11.40 21.87 -11.89
CA GLU A 95 12.68 21.71 -12.60
C GLU A 95 13.33 20.33 -12.34
N GLY A 96 12.54 19.25 -12.39
CA GLY A 96 12.99 17.87 -12.17
C GLY A 96 12.92 17.36 -10.73
N PHE A 97 12.65 18.21 -9.74
CA PHE A 97 12.64 17.87 -8.31
C PHE A 97 11.92 16.56 -7.96
N PHE A 98 10.73 16.32 -8.54
CA PHE A 98 9.93 15.12 -8.24
C PHE A 98 10.45 13.83 -8.88
N LEU A 99 11.28 13.93 -9.91
CA LEU A 99 11.76 12.78 -10.70
C LEU A 99 13.25 12.49 -10.49
N LEU A 100 13.99 13.46 -9.98
CA LEU A 100 15.45 13.40 -9.79
C LEU A 100 15.81 13.32 -8.31
N ALA A 101 15.08 12.50 -7.54
CA ALA A 101 15.35 12.25 -6.12
C ALA A 101 15.46 13.51 -5.24
N GLY A 102 14.61 14.52 -5.50
CA GLY A 102 14.61 15.79 -4.77
C GLY A 102 15.67 16.78 -5.27
N MET A 103 16.40 16.46 -6.34
CA MET A 103 17.33 17.37 -7.00
C MET A 103 16.65 18.07 -8.18
N LYS A 104 17.06 19.30 -8.45
CA LYS A 104 16.67 20.03 -9.65
C LYS A 104 17.67 19.79 -10.77
N LEU A 105 17.32 20.22 -11.99
CA LEU A 105 18.15 20.12 -13.18
C LEU A 105 19.45 20.93 -13.11
N ASP A 106 19.58 21.90 -12.20
CA ASP A 106 20.86 22.56 -11.89
C ASP A 106 21.86 21.64 -11.19
N LYS A 107 21.40 20.57 -10.54
CA LYS A 107 22.19 19.51 -9.89
C LYS A 107 22.15 18.21 -10.67
N LEU A 108 22.03 18.30 -11.99
CA LEU A 108 21.80 17.16 -12.87
C LEU A 108 22.86 16.05 -12.74
N ALA A 109 24.14 16.39 -12.58
CA ALA A 109 25.20 15.39 -12.39
C ALA A 109 24.95 14.52 -11.15
N GLN A 110 24.54 15.10 -10.02
CA GLN A 110 24.22 14.35 -8.80
C GLN A 110 22.99 13.45 -9.00
N ALA A 111 22.01 13.93 -9.78
CA ALA A 111 20.84 13.14 -10.13
C ALA A 111 21.17 11.95 -11.05
N GLU A 112 22.07 12.16 -12.02
CA GLU A 112 22.58 11.11 -12.90
C GLU A 112 23.30 10.03 -12.10
N ASP A 113 24.14 10.42 -11.14
CA ASP A 113 24.86 9.48 -10.26
C ASP A 113 23.90 8.68 -9.38
N ALA A 114 22.84 9.31 -8.87
CA ALA A 114 21.79 8.62 -8.13
C ALA A 114 21.02 7.61 -8.99
N LEU A 115 20.73 7.95 -10.25
CA LEU A 115 20.07 7.05 -11.20
C LEU A 115 20.98 5.87 -11.58
N GLU A 116 22.27 6.12 -11.84
CA GLU A 116 23.25 5.08 -12.10
C GLU A 116 23.41 4.14 -10.91
N LEU A 117 23.52 4.68 -9.70
CA LEU A 117 23.55 3.89 -8.47
C LEU A 117 22.28 3.04 -8.32
N PHE A 118 21.11 3.59 -8.60
CA PHE A 118 19.85 2.84 -8.60
C PHE A 118 19.92 1.65 -9.55
N TRP A 119 20.29 1.86 -10.82
CA TRP A 119 20.33 0.80 -11.81
C TRP A 119 21.42 -0.24 -11.52
N SER A 120 22.57 0.18 -10.99
CA SER A 120 23.63 -0.74 -10.56
C SER A 120 23.14 -1.73 -9.49
N ARG A 121 22.32 -1.26 -8.54
CA ARG A 121 21.71 -2.09 -7.50
C ARG A 121 20.52 -2.90 -8.03
N TYR A 122 19.72 -2.32 -8.93
CA TYR A 122 18.55 -2.96 -9.51
C TYR A 122 18.90 -4.16 -10.41
N LYS A 123 20.11 -4.22 -10.98
CA LYS A 123 20.65 -5.38 -11.72
C LYS A 123 20.45 -6.71 -11.01
N ALA A 124 20.52 -6.72 -9.68
CA ALA A 124 20.34 -7.93 -8.92
C ALA A 124 18.85 -8.37 -8.88
N VAL A 125 17.89 -7.44 -9.00
CA VAL A 125 16.45 -7.72 -9.13
C VAL A 125 16.07 -8.14 -10.55
N ASP A 126 16.59 -7.42 -11.54
CA ASP A 126 16.39 -7.67 -12.97
C ASP A 126 17.72 -7.38 -13.69
N PRO A 127 18.39 -8.38 -14.27
CA PRO A 127 19.71 -8.21 -14.88
C PRO A 127 19.69 -7.32 -16.13
N ASN A 128 18.52 -7.16 -16.76
CA ASN A 128 18.40 -6.25 -17.89
C ASN A 128 18.57 -4.82 -17.37
N THR A 129 19.63 -4.11 -17.76
CA THR A 129 19.88 -2.71 -17.39
C THR A 129 19.51 -1.82 -18.57
N PRO A 130 18.93 -0.63 -18.37
CA PRO A 130 18.72 0.28 -19.49
C PRO A 130 20.04 0.74 -20.11
N ASP A 131 20.02 1.04 -21.40
CA ASP A 131 21.21 1.48 -22.15
C ASP A 131 21.76 2.84 -21.65
N TYR A 132 20.87 3.70 -21.13
CA TYR A 132 21.22 5.03 -20.62
C TYR A 132 20.87 5.15 -19.12
N PRO A 133 21.55 4.43 -18.21
CA PRO A 133 21.15 4.36 -16.80
C PRO A 133 21.13 5.73 -16.11
N ARG A 134 22.07 6.62 -16.42
CA ARG A 134 22.14 8.00 -15.91
C ARG A 134 20.93 8.88 -16.33
N ARG A 135 20.21 8.49 -17.38
CA ARG A 135 19.07 9.25 -17.95
C ARG A 135 17.76 8.47 -17.97
N THR A 136 17.71 7.29 -17.35
CA THR A 136 16.51 6.44 -17.35
C THR A 136 15.82 6.50 -16.01
N LEU A 137 14.59 7.03 -15.97
CA LEU A 137 13.76 7.12 -14.79
C LEU A 137 13.10 5.77 -14.48
N PRO A 138 13.29 5.17 -13.30
CA PRO A 138 12.56 3.98 -12.89
C PRO A 138 11.12 4.33 -12.50
N PHE A 139 10.16 3.52 -12.91
CA PHE A 139 8.77 3.70 -12.48
C PHE A 139 8.05 2.39 -12.15
N TYR A 140 7.06 2.52 -11.27
CA TYR A 140 6.10 1.47 -10.95
C TYR A 140 4.69 1.91 -11.35
N ILE A 141 3.90 0.95 -11.81
CA ILE A 141 2.45 1.15 -11.94
C ILE A 141 1.81 0.76 -10.61
N HIS A 142 0.93 1.60 -10.10
CA HIS A 142 0.05 1.27 -8.98
C HIS A 142 -1.40 1.32 -9.43
N GLY A 143 -2.15 0.27 -9.14
CA GLY A 143 -3.59 0.22 -9.37
C GLY A 143 -4.36 -0.05 -8.08
N ASP A 144 -5.53 0.56 -7.97
CA ASP A 144 -6.42 0.44 -6.80
C ASP A 144 -7.88 0.48 -7.29
N GLU A 145 -8.67 -0.56 -7.04
CA GLU A 145 -10.13 -0.55 -7.23
C GLU A 145 -10.87 0.13 -6.06
N GLY A 146 -10.15 0.50 -4.99
CA GLY A 146 -10.69 1.07 -3.76
C GLY A 146 -10.82 2.60 -3.73
N ARG A 147 -11.59 3.08 -2.73
CA ARG A 147 -11.61 4.50 -2.35
C ARG A 147 -10.26 4.84 -1.75
N SER A 148 -9.48 5.72 -2.37
CA SER A 148 -8.19 6.15 -1.81
C SER A 148 -8.41 6.66 -0.37
N GLN A 149 -7.97 5.89 0.62
CA GLN A 149 -8.10 6.24 2.04
C GLN A 149 -6.79 6.81 2.60
N VAL A 150 -5.97 7.42 1.75
CA VAL A 150 -4.70 8.02 2.16
C VAL A 150 -5.00 9.31 2.94
N LYS A 151 -4.48 9.41 4.18
CA LYS A 151 -4.65 10.59 5.05
C LYS A 151 -3.87 11.83 4.54
N ARG A 152 -3.06 11.70 3.48
CA ARG A 152 -2.20 12.75 2.90
C ARG A 152 -2.30 12.76 1.36
N ASN A 153 -1.96 13.91 0.77
CA ASN A 153 -1.94 14.09 -0.67
C ASN A 153 -0.89 13.16 -1.32
N THR A 154 -1.28 12.45 -2.38
CA THR A 154 -0.42 11.52 -3.14
C THR A 154 0.41 12.20 -4.22
N LEU A 155 0.21 13.50 -4.50
CA LEU A 155 0.86 14.25 -5.57
C LEU A 155 2.40 14.25 -5.51
N THR A 156 3.00 14.04 -4.34
CA THR A 156 4.47 14.01 -4.20
C THR A 156 5.10 12.64 -4.49
N THR A 157 4.29 11.58 -4.64
CA THR A 157 4.79 10.20 -4.80
C THR A 157 4.07 9.39 -5.87
N ARG A 158 2.98 9.91 -6.44
CA ARG A 158 2.15 9.24 -7.44
C ARG A 158 1.72 10.22 -8.52
N MET A 159 1.99 9.83 -9.76
CA MET A 159 1.51 10.52 -10.95
C MET A 159 0.24 9.83 -11.42
N LEU A 160 -0.88 10.55 -11.42
CA LEU A 160 -2.17 9.98 -11.78
C LEU A 160 -2.19 9.68 -13.28
N TYR A 161 -2.52 8.46 -13.69
CA TYR A 161 -2.77 8.14 -15.11
C TYR A 161 -4.23 8.39 -15.49
N THR A 162 -5.18 7.80 -14.77
CA THR A 162 -6.61 7.94 -15.05
C THR A 162 -7.45 7.57 -13.83
N LEU A 163 -8.70 8.01 -13.79
CA LEU A 163 -9.72 7.63 -12.82
C LEU A 163 -10.94 7.13 -13.58
N LEU A 164 -11.45 5.95 -13.23
CA LEU A 164 -12.67 5.39 -13.82
C LEU A 164 -13.63 4.99 -12.69
N PRO A 165 -14.83 5.58 -12.61
CA PRO A 165 -15.84 5.17 -11.63
C PRO A 165 -16.23 3.70 -11.79
N SER A 166 -16.46 3.01 -10.68
CA SER A 166 -16.78 1.58 -10.62
C SER A 166 -17.98 1.18 -11.50
N GLU A 167 -18.97 2.07 -11.58
CA GLU A 167 -20.20 1.95 -12.35
C GLU A 167 -19.97 2.02 -13.86
N ASN A 168 -18.85 2.61 -14.29
CA ASN A 168 -18.50 2.80 -15.70
C ASN A 168 -17.63 1.67 -16.26
N TYR A 169 -17.19 0.72 -15.42
CA TYR A 169 -16.43 -0.43 -15.91
C TYR A 169 -17.28 -1.28 -16.87
N ALA A 170 -16.80 -1.39 -18.10
CA ALA A 170 -17.36 -2.33 -19.05
C ALA A 170 -17.06 -3.78 -18.62
N PRO A 171 -17.92 -4.75 -18.98
CA PRO A 171 -17.75 -6.15 -18.62
C PRO A 171 -16.38 -6.72 -19.01
N ASN A 172 -15.97 -7.78 -18.30
CA ASN A 172 -14.73 -8.54 -18.59
C ASN A 172 -13.44 -7.70 -18.56
N GLY A 173 -13.45 -6.56 -17.85
CA GLY A 173 -12.30 -5.66 -17.75
C GLY A 173 -11.98 -4.93 -19.05
N ALA A 174 -12.92 -4.81 -19.99
CA ALA A 174 -12.66 -4.22 -21.30
C ALA A 174 -12.18 -2.76 -21.21
N SER A 175 -12.73 -1.97 -20.28
CA SER A 175 -12.26 -0.60 -20.01
C SER A 175 -10.81 -0.58 -19.54
N THR A 176 -10.48 -1.41 -18.55
CA THR A 176 -9.12 -1.54 -18.01
C THR A 176 -8.13 -1.94 -19.09
N GLN A 177 -8.47 -2.91 -19.94
CA GLN A 177 -7.58 -3.37 -21.00
C GLN A 177 -7.33 -2.29 -22.06
N ALA A 178 -8.34 -1.50 -22.42
CA ALA A 178 -8.17 -0.37 -23.35
C ALA A 178 -7.29 0.73 -22.74
N LEU A 179 -7.53 1.11 -21.49
CA LEU A 179 -6.71 2.08 -20.76
C LEU A 179 -5.25 1.61 -20.61
N MET A 180 -5.03 0.34 -20.28
CA MET A 180 -3.69 -0.23 -20.15
C MET A 180 -2.96 -0.33 -21.50
N ALA A 181 -3.68 -0.54 -22.60
CA ALA A 181 -3.06 -0.57 -23.93
C ALA A 181 -2.45 0.79 -24.30
N GLU A 182 -3.17 1.89 -24.05
CA GLU A 182 -2.60 3.22 -24.30
C GLU A 182 -1.46 3.55 -23.32
N LEU A 183 -1.59 3.17 -22.04
CA LEU A 183 -0.52 3.36 -21.06
C LEU A 183 0.77 2.66 -21.50
N VAL A 184 0.67 1.39 -21.93
CA VAL A 184 1.81 0.60 -22.42
C VAL A 184 2.43 1.23 -23.66
N LYS A 185 1.61 1.75 -24.58
CA LYS A 185 2.11 2.42 -25.78
C LYS A 185 2.98 3.63 -25.43
N ASP A 186 2.49 4.50 -24.53
CA ASP A 186 3.25 5.67 -24.06
C ASP A 186 4.53 5.26 -23.31
N CYS A 187 4.44 4.30 -22.40
CA CYS A 187 5.59 3.82 -21.64
C CYS A 187 6.65 3.14 -22.51
N ASN A 188 6.23 2.34 -23.50
CA ASN A 188 7.15 1.71 -24.44
C ASN A 188 7.85 2.75 -25.31
N LYS A 189 7.15 3.81 -25.74
CA LYS A 189 7.78 4.94 -26.44
C LYS A 189 8.84 5.61 -25.58
N LEU A 190 8.54 5.90 -24.31
CA LEU A 190 9.52 6.45 -23.37
C LEU A 190 10.72 5.53 -23.13
N TYR A 191 10.51 4.21 -23.21
CA TYR A 191 11.58 3.24 -23.07
C TYR A 191 12.49 3.19 -24.31
N THR A 192 11.92 3.18 -25.53
CA THR A 192 12.69 3.01 -26.77
C THR A 192 13.20 4.31 -27.37
N GLU A 193 12.38 5.37 -27.35
CA GLU A 193 12.66 6.63 -28.02
C GLU A 193 13.11 7.72 -27.05
N GLY A 194 12.69 7.62 -25.78
CA GLY A 194 12.89 8.66 -24.77
C GLY A 194 11.96 9.87 -24.98
N ILE A 195 12.24 10.93 -24.23
CA ILE A 195 11.55 12.22 -24.29
C ILE A 195 12.56 13.36 -24.14
N ASP A 196 12.44 14.36 -25.00
CA ASP A 196 13.20 15.59 -24.88
C ASP A 196 12.52 16.55 -23.91
N VAL A 197 13.31 17.13 -23.01
CA VAL A 197 12.90 18.17 -22.08
C VAL A 197 13.76 19.41 -22.29
N SER A 198 13.14 20.57 -22.28
CA SER A 198 13.82 21.85 -22.44
C SER A 198 14.07 22.51 -21.08
N TRP A 199 15.33 22.82 -20.78
CA TRP A 199 15.70 23.52 -19.55
C TRP A 199 16.82 24.51 -19.82
N ASN A 200 16.61 25.79 -19.48
CA ASN A 200 17.55 26.89 -19.72
C ASN A 200 18.14 26.92 -21.16
N GLY A 201 17.28 26.70 -22.15
CA GLY A 201 17.68 26.67 -23.57
C GLY A 201 18.39 25.38 -24.02
N GLN A 202 18.71 24.48 -23.09
CA GLN A 202 19.29 23.18 -23.40
C GLN A 202 18.20 22.13 -23.59
N ARG A 203 18.40 21.24 -24.55
CA ARG A 203 17.58 20.04 -24.74
C ARG A 203 18.27 18.86 -24.07
N LEU A 204 17.59 18.27 -23.09
CA LEU A 204 18.03 17.06 -22.40
C LEU A 204 17.12 15.91 -22.79
N LYS A 205 17.68 14.72 -22.96
CA LYS A 205 16.91 13.52 -23.29
C LYS A 205 16.82 12.58 -22.09
N PHE A 206 15.61 12.16 -21.75
CA PHE A 206 15.34 11.20 -20.67
C PHE A 206 14.58 9.99 -21.20
N TYR A 207 14.75 8.86 -20.54
CA TYR A 207 14.02 7.62 -20.81
C TYR A 207 13.23 7.22 -19.58
N ALA A 208 12.26 6.32 -19.73
CA ALA A 208 11.56 5.73 -18.58
C ALA A 208 11.57 4.22 -18.69
N ARG A 209 11.80 3.53 -17.57
CA ARG A 209 11.82 2.07 -17.53
C ARG A 209 10.88 1.52 -16.46
N PHE A 210 10.05 0.58 -16.90
CA PHE A 210 9.13 -0.14 -16.05
C PHE A 210 9.86 -1.13 -15.14
N CYS A 211 9.72 -0.95 -13.82
CA CYS A 211 10.30 -1.83 -12.79
C CYS A 211 9.28 -2.83 -12.22
N GLY A 212 8.00 -2.59 -12.47
CA GLY A 212 6.94 -3.50 -12.08
C GLY A 212 5.61 -2.82 -11.79
N VAL A 213 4.64 -3.66 -11.46
CA VAL A 213 3.31 -3.25 -11.06
C VAL A 213 3.06 -3.65 -9.61
N LYS A 214 2.30 -2.86 -8.89
CA LYS A 214 1.74 -3.21 -7.58
C LYS A 214 0.29 -2.72 -7.52
N GLY A 215 -0.46 -3.22 -6.55
CA GLY A 215 -1.86 -2.80 -6.39
C GLY A 215 -2.65 -3.75 -5.53
N ASP A 216 -3.93 -3.46 -5.41
CA ASP A 216 -4.86 -4.41 -4.82
C ASP A 216 -5.06 -5.61 -5.75
N TRP A 217 -5.33 -6.76 -5.14
CA TRP A 217 -5.38 -8.03 -5.86
C TRP A 217 -6.51 -8.12 -6.90
N PRO A 218 -7.74 -7.63 -6.63
CA PRO A 218 -8.79 -7.56 -7.64
C PRO A 218 -8.36 -6.82 -8.91
N TRP A 219 -7.76 -5.64 -8.76
CA TRP A 219 -7.23 -4.89 -9.90
C TRP A 219 -6.14 -5.64 -10.64
N LEU A 220 -5.16 -6.21 -9.91
CA LEU A 220 -4.09 -7.01 -10.53
C LEU A 220 -4.65 -8.18 -11.34
N ARG A 221 -5.66 -8.87 -10.81
CA ARG A 221 -6.34 -9.98 -11.49
C ARG A 221 -7.01 -9.53 -12.78
N THR A 222 -7.70 -8.39 -12.76
CA THR A 222 -8.36 -7.83 -13.95
C THR A 222 -7.33 -7.32 -14.97
N CYS A 223 -6.31 -6.60 -14.50
CA CYS A 223 -5.29 -5.94 -15.30
C CYS A 223 -4.40 -6.95 -16.04
N TYR A 224 -3.93 -8.00 -15.36
CA TYR A 224 -3.09 -9.06 -15.96
C TYR A 224 -3.88 -10.26 -16.50
N LYS A 225 -5.20 -10.27 -16.31
CA LYS A 225 -6.05 -11.45 -16.54
C LYS A 225 -5.52 -12.68 -15.82
N LEU A 226 -5.31 -12.58 -14.51
CA LEU A 226 -4.79 -13.70 -13.72
C LEU A 226 -5.84 -14.82 -13.58
N SER A 227 -5.40 -16.06 -13.77
CA SER A 227 -6.15 -17.26 -13.43
C SER A 227 -6.04 -17.58 -11.93
N THR A 228 -5.06 -16.99 -11.24
CA THR A 228 -4.87 -17.13 -9.80
C THR A 228 -5.65 -16.11 -8.97
N GLY A 229 -5.79 -16.37 -7.67
CA GLY A 229 -6.38 -15.45 -6.70
C GLY A 229 -7.20 -16.11 -5.60
N PHE A 230 -7.80 -15.29 -4.72
CA PHE A 230 -8.48 -15.76 -3.50
C PHE A 230 -9.70 -16.67 -3.75
N THR A 231 -10.26 -16.65 -4.95
CA THR A 231 -11.37 -17.54 -5.36
C THR A 231 -10.94 -18.65 -6.32
N SER A 232 -9.64 -18.77 -6.58
CA SER A 232 -9.07 -19.77 -7.47
C SER A 232 -8.46 -20.93 -6.67
N LYS A 233 -8.40 -22.13 -7.29
CA LYS A 233 -7.68 -23.28 -6.71
C LYS A 233 -6.21 -22.94 -6.42
N ARG A 234 -5.54 -22.32 -7.39
CA ARG A 234 -4.20 -21.75 -7.23
C ARG A 234 -4.31 -20.29 -6.81
N ILE A 235 -3.85 -19.98 -5.61
CA ILE A 235 -3.98 -18.64 -5.05
C ILE A 235 -2.85 -17.71 -5.53
N CYS A 236 -1.61 -18.20 -5.50
CA CYS A 236 -0.42 -17.38 -5.74
C CYS A 236 0.00 -17.40 -7.20
N HIS A 237 0.41 -16.23 -7.73
CA HIS A 237 1.00 -16.14 -9.07
C HIS A 237 2.50 -16.49 -9.09
N GLU A 238 3.19 -16.42 -7.94
CA GLU A 238 4.64 -16.65 -7.83
C GLU A 238 5.03 -18.12 -7.61
N CYS A 239 4.12 -18.97 -7.12
CA CYS A 239 4.40 -20.38 -6.88
C CYS A 239 3.23 -21.29 -7.29
N PRO A 240 3.48 -22.61 -7.46
CA PRO A 240 2.43 -23.59 -7.72
C PRO A 240 1.76 -24.12 -6.45
N SER A 241 2.16 -23.68 -5.25
CA SER A 241 1.68 -24.29 -4.02
C SER A 241 0.17 -24.11 -3.84
N ASN A 242 -0.48 -25.22 -3.50
CA ASN A 242 -1.88 -25.25 -3.05
C ASN A 242 -1.98 -25.24 -1.51
N ASP A 243 -0.89 -25.55 -0.80
CA ASP A 243 -0.82 -25.46 0.65
C ASP A 243 -0.22 -24.12 1.09
N TRP A 244 -1.07 -23.10 1.02
CA TRP A 244 -0.77 -21.74 1.46
C TRP A 244 -1.02 -21.54 2.96
N THR A 245 -1.56 -22.55 3.65
CA THR A 245 -1.91 -22.49 5.07
C THR A 245 -0.76 -22.90 5.99
N ASP A 246 0.20 -23.68 5.49
CA ASP A 246 1.40 -24.00 6.26
C ASP A 246 2.39 -22.83 6.28
N LEU A 247 2.41 -22.14 7.41
CA LEU A 247 3.29 -20.99 7.68
C LEU A 247 4.60 -21.38 8.38
N SER A 248 4.81 -22.67 8.64
CA SER A 248 5.98 -23.19 9.35
C SER A 248 7.27 -23.08 8.51
N ARG A 249 8.39 -23.44 9.12
CA ARG A 249 9.70 -23.50 8.45
C ARG A 249 9.76 -24.55 7.34
N SER A 250 8.98 -25.62 7.46
CA SER A 250 8.85 -26.70 6.48
C SER A 250 7.78 -26.43 5.41
N GLY A 251 7.06 -25.31 5.51
CA GLY A 251 5.98 -24.98 4.58
C GLY A 251 6.47 -24.87 3.13
N SER A 252 5.63 -25.33 2.21
CA SER A 252 5.87 -25.39 0.76
C SER A 252 6.43 -24.11 0.12
N THR A 253 6.12 -22.95 0.71
CA THR A 253 6.58 -21.64 0.22
C THR A 253 8.05 -21.39 0.53
N ARG A 254 8.54 -21.88 1.68
CA ARG A 254 9.94 -21.74 2.09
C ARG A 254 10.85 -22.74 1.43
N SER A 255 10.32 -23.92 1.10
CA SER A 255 11.03 -24.93 0.31
C SER A 255 10.96 -24.66 -1.19
N TRP A 256 10.20 -23.63 -1.63
CA TRP A 256 10.14 -23.27 -3.04
C TRP A 256 11.50 -22.73 -3.53
N PRO A 257 12.07 -23.28 -4.61
CA PRO A 257 13.38 -22.82 -5.08
C PRO A 257 13.34 -21.35 -5.50
N ARG A 258 14.43 -20.61 -5.23
CA ARG A 258 14.58 -19.20 -5.67
C ARG A 258 14.38 -19.00 -7.17
N ASN A 259 14.78 -19.99 -7.97
CA ASN A 259 14.62 -20.02 -9.42
C ASN A 259 13.48 -20.94 -9.88
N GLY A 260 12.58 -21.31 -8.97
CA GLY A 260 11.46 -22.18 -9.27
C GLY A 260 10.59 -21.58 -10.37
N VAL A 261 10.31 -22.37 -11.40
CA VAL A 261 9.45 -21.96 -12.51
C VAL A 261 8.01 -22.32 -12.14
N ALA A 262 7.22 -21.30 -11.80
CA ALA A 262 5.80 -21.51 -11.58
C ALA A 262 5.05 -21.61 -12.91
N PRO A 263 3.96 -22.40 -13.01
CA PRO A 263 3.12 -22.42 -14.20
C PRO A 263 2.60 -21.01 -14.51
N SER A 264 2.26 -20.75 -15.78
CA SER A 264 1.69 -19.46 -16.19
C SER A 264 0.47 -19.09 -15.33
N PRO A 265 0.47 -17.94 -14.63
CA PRO A 265 -0.66 -17.53 -13.79
C PRO A 265 -1.73 -16.76 -14.58
N PHE A 266 -1.64 -16.73 -15.91
CA PHE A 266 -2.53 -15.97 -16.77
C PHE A 266 -3.67 -16.86 -17.30
N LYS A 267 -4.85 -16.27 -17.49
CA LYS A 267 -5.96 -16.90 -18.20
C LYS A 267 -5.55 -17.16 -19.67
N PRO A 268 -6.04 -18.24 -20.28
CA PRO A 268 -5.87 -18.47 -21.72
C PRO A 268 -6.57 -17.39 -22.55
N GLY A 269 -6.25 -17.33 -23.84
CA GLY A 269 -6.84 -16.40 -24.80
C GLY A 269 -6.06 -15.09 -24.96
N ARG A 270 -6.78 -13.98 -25.24
CA ARG A 270 -6.15 -12.69 -25.57
C ARG A 270 -5.26 -12.20 -24.43
N ARG A 271 -3.97 -12.04 -24.73
CA ARG A 271 -2.95 -11.46 -23.84
C ARG A 271 -3.43 -10.12 -23.25
N ALA A 272 -3.23 -9.94 -21.96
CA ALA A 272 -3.55 -8.69 -21.29
C ALA A 272 -2.63 -7.56 -21.77
N ALA A 273 -3.17 -6.36 -21.95
CA ALA A 273 -2.45 -5.24 -22.57
C ALA A 273 -1.17 -4.88 -21.80
N ILE A 274 -1.23 -4.83 -20.47
CA ILE A 274 -0.06 -4.54 -19.60
C ILE A 274 1.10 -5.54 -19.78
N ARG A 275 0.82 -6.75 -20.28
CA ARG A 275 1.86 -7.75 -20.56
C ARG A 275 2.70 -7.44 -21.80
N ASN A 276 2.38 -6.37 -22.52
CA ASN A 276 3.17 -5.87 -23.66
C ASN A 276 4.14 -4.75 -23.24
N MET A 277 4.25 -4.47 -21.93
CA MET A 277 5.22 -3.51 -21.39
C MET A 277 6.65 -3.99 -21.61
N LEU A 278 7.54 -3.08 -22.01
CA LEU A 278 8.96 -3.33 -22.16
C LEU A 278 9.74 -3.03 -20.86
N PRO A 279 10.85 -3.74 -20.61
CA PRO A 279 11.34 -4.88 -21.40
C PRO A 279 10.62 -6.20 -21.11
N SER A 280 9.80 -6.26 -20.06
CA SER A 280 9.04 -7.46 -19.72
C SER A 280 7.69 -7.12 -19.10
N GLY A 281 6.64 -7.78 -19.59
CA GLY A 281 5.31 -7.80 -19.00
C GLY A 281 4.94 -9.15 -18.39
N GLY A 282 5.95 -9.93 -17.98
CA GLY A 282 5.79 -11.26 -17.38
C GLY A 282 5.18 -11.24 -15.98
N HIS A 283 4.95 -12.42 -15.38
CA HIS A 283 4.38 -12.49 -14.02
C HIS A 283 5.33 -11.93 -12.95
N ARG A 284 6.65 -12.01 -13.17
CA ARG A 284 7.67 -11.50 -12.24
C ARG A 284 7.66 -9.98 -12.08
N THR A 285 7.00 -9.25 -12.97
CA THR A 285 6.81 -7.80 -12.81
C THR A 285 5.66 -7.46 -11.87
N ILE A 286 4.81 -8.44 -11.53
CA ILE A 286 3.75 -8.29 -10.52
C ILE A 286 4.37 -8.37 -9.14
N ARG A 287 4.54 -7.21 -8.50
CA ARG A 287 5.08 -7.12 -7.14
C ARG A 287 3.95 -7.15 -6.13
N ILE A 288 4.22 -7.84 -5.02
CA ILE A 288 3.29 -7.93 -3.90
C ILE A 288 3.31 -6.61 -3.14
N ASP A 289 2.13 -5.99 -3.03
CA ASP A 289 1.97 -4.75 -2.28
C ASP A 289 1.77 -5.03 -0.79
N ILE A 290 2.82 -4.83 0.02
CA ILE A 290 2.80 -5.04 1.48
C ILE A 290 1.68 -4.22 2.15
N ALA A 291 1.38 -3.03 1.62
CA ALA A 291 0.28 -2.21 2.12
C ALA A 291 -1.04 -2.96 2.01
N HIS A 292 -1.34 -3.53 0.84
CA HIS A 292 -2.58 -4.26 0.58
C HIS A 292 -2.61 -5.67 1.16
N THR A 293 -1.46 -6.32 1.34
CA THR A 293 -1.42 -7.64 1.97
C THR A 293 -1.57 -7.55 3.48
N TYR A 294 -1.01 -6.54 4.13
CA TYR A 294 -1.03 -6.39 5.59
C TYR A 294 -2.05 -5.35 6.08
N ALA A 295 -1.93 -4.08 5.68
CA ALA A 295 -2.63 -2.96 6.31
C ALA A 295 -3.98 -2.58 5.65
N ILE A 296 -4.09 -2.63 4.33
CA ILE A 296 -5.26 -2.18 3.55
C ILE A 296 -6.09 -3.41 3.16
N ALA A 297 -7.14 -3.67 3.95
CA ALA A 297 -7.94 -4.90 3.85
C ALA A 297 -7.08 -6.18 3.87
N GLY A 298 -5.92 -6.10 4.53
CA GLY A 298 -4.95 -7.16 4.66
C GLY A 298 -5.14 -7.98 5.94
N TRP A 299 -4.29 -8.98 6.11
CA TRP A 299 -4.37 -9.89 7.25
C TRP A 299 -3.86 -9.26 8.56
N GLY A 300 -3.12 -8.15 8.50
CA GLY A 300 -2.66 -7.42 9.69
C GLY A 300 -3.82 -6.82 10.49
N LYS A 301 -4.88 -6.36 9.82
CA LYS A 301 -6.10 -5.92 10.52
C LYS A 301 -6.79 -7.07 11.25
N ASP A 302 -6.88 -8.23 10.62
CA ASP A 302 -7.45 -9.43 11.24
C ASP A 302 -6.58 -9.85 12.44
N GLN A 303 -5.25 -9.85 12.30
CA GLN A 303 -4.32 -10.14 13.39
C GLN A 303 -4.56 -9.21 14.59
N LEU A 304 -4.56 -7.90 14.35
CA LEU A 304 -4.68 -6.91 15.41
C LEU A 304 -6.07 -6.94 16.07
N ALA A 305 -7.14 -7.14 15.28
CA ALA A 305 -8.49 -7.29 15.82
C ALA A 305 -8.61 -8.57 16.67
N SER A 306 -7.96 -9.66 16.24
CA SER A 306 -7.92 -10.93 16.97
C SER A 306 -7.13 -10.82 18.27
N LEU A 307 -5.97 -10.14 18.22
CA LEU A 307 -5.14 -9.87 19.39
C LEU A 307 -5.87 -8.99 20.40
N LEU A 308 -6.60 -7.97 19.93
CA LEU A 308 -7.42 -7.14 20.80
C LEU A 308 -8.49 -7.97 21.53
N VAL A 309 -9.23 -8.83 20.83
CA VAL A 309 -10.23 -9.71 21.47
C VAL A 309 -9.56 -10.73 22.41
N LEU A 310 -8.42 -11.31 22.02
CA LEU A 310 -7.63 -12.19 22.88
C LEU A 310 -7.24 -11.47 24.18
N CYS A 311 -6.63 -10.31 24.08
CA CYS A 311 -6.13 -9.54 25.22
C CYS A 311 -7.27 -9.06 26.13
N ALA A 312 -8.32 -8.48 25.53
CA ALA A 312 -9.38 -7.85 26.28
C ALA A 312 -10.35 -8.84 26.90
N VAL A 313 -10.80 -9.81 26.11
CA VAL A 313 -11.91 -10.68 26.49
C VAL A 313 -11.45 -12.02 27.03
N ARG A 314 -10.41 -12.62 26.43
CA ARG A 314 -9.94 -13.96 26.86
C ARG A 314 -8.92 -13.87 27.98
N ALA A 315 -7.94 -12.98 27.85
CA ALA A 315 -6.86 -12.81 28.82
C ALA A 315 -7.20 -11.81 29.95
N ASN A 316 -8.32 -11.09 29.85
CA ASN A 316 -8.80 -10.14 30.85
C ASN A 316 -7.79 -9.04 31.22
N LEU A 317 -6.96 -8.57 30.27
CA LEU A 317 -5.88 -7.61 30.56
C LEU A 317 -6.38 -6.24 31.06
N TRP A 318 -7.64 -5.89 30.81
CA TRP A 318 -8.29 -4.67 31.32
C TRP A 318 -9.34 -4.97 32.41
N GLY A 319 -9.15 -6.08 33.12
CA GLY A 319 -10.01 -6.54 34.20
C GLY A 319 -11.19 -7.40 33.73
N ARG A 320 -11.79 -8.13 34.66
CA ARG A 320 -12.97 -8.97 34.41
C ARG A 320 -14.23 -8.09 34.34
N ALA A 321 -14.98 -8.24 33.26
CA ALA A 321 -16.29 -7.61 33.07
C ALA A 321 -17.01 -8.32 31.89
N GLY A 322 -18.21 -7.86 31.54
CA GLY A 322 -18.81 -8.23 30.25
C GLY A 322 -17.93 -7.77 29.07
N TYR A 323 -17.96 -8.50 27.96
CA TYR A 323 -17.02 -8.28 26.85
C TYR A 323 -17.07 -6.85 26.27
N GLU A 324 -18.24 -6.19 26.29
CA GLU A 324 -18.38 -4.81 25.80
C GLU A 324 -17.62 -3.82 26.69
N GLU A 325 -17.73 -4.00 27.99
CA GLU A 325 -17.01 -3.20 28.97
C GLU A 325 -15.50 -3.43 28.88
N GLN A 326 -15.06 -4.68 28.67
CA GLN A 326 -13.65 -4.99 28.46
C GLN A 326 -13.09 -4.32 27.20
N LEU A 327 -13.85 -4.35 26.09
CA LEU A 327 -13.46 -3.68 24.85
C LEU A 327 -13.47 -2.15 25.00
N ARG A 328 -14.42 -1.58 25.76
CA ARG A 328 -14.47 -0.16 26.08
C ARG A 328 -13.23 0.28 26.85
N ARG A 329 -12.84 -0.44 27.91
CA ARG A 329 -11.62 -0.17 28.69
C ARG A 329 -10.35 -0.29 27.84
N ALA A 330 -10.30 -1.30 26.96
CA ALA A 330 -9.21 -1.44 26.01
C ALA A 330 -9.14 -0.24 25.05
N PHE A 331 -10.28 0.29 24.61
CA PHE A 331 -10.32 1.48 23.75
C PHE A 331 -9.85 2.75 24.49
N GLU A 332 -10.25 2.95 25.75
CA GLU A 332 -9.76 4.04 26.59
C GLU A 332 -8.23 3.98 26.75
N SER A 333 -7.69 2.79 26.99
CA SER A 333 -6.24 2.57 27.04
C SER A 333 -5.55 2.91 25.72
N PHE A 334 -6.15 2.57 24.59
CA PHE A 334 -5.63 2.93 23.26
C PHE A 334 -5.66 4.45 23.01
N GLN A 335 -6.75 5.13 23.38
CA GLN A 335 -6.86 6.58 23.25
C GLN A 335 -5.82 7.30 24.11
N GLU A 336 -5.64 6.84 25.34
CA GLU A 336 -4.62 7.38 26.24
C GLU A 336 -3.21 7.18 25.68
N TRP A 337 -2.91 5.99 25.15
CA TRP A 337 -1.64 5.74 24.47
C TRP A 337 -1.43 6.67 23.28
N CYS A 338 -2.47 6.90 22.47
CA CYS A 338 -2.41 7.85 21.35
C CYS A 338 -2.14 9.28 21.83
N ARG A 339 -2.78 9.72 22.92
CA ARG A 339 -2.57 11.04 23.54
C ARG A 339 -1.12 11.20 24.01
N VAL A 340 -0.60 10.22 24.76
CA VAL A 340 0.79 10.22 25.26
C VAL A 340 1.81 10.28 24.14
N HIS A 341 1.57 9.57 23.03
CA HIS A 341 2.51 9.49 21.90
C HIS A 341 2.22 10.52 20.79
N SER A 342 1.31 11.48 21.03
CA SER A 342 0.90 12.49 20.05
C SER A 342 0.45 11.90 18.70
N LYS A 343 -0.33 10.81 18.72
CA LYS A 343 -0.85 10.13 17.52
C LYS A 343 -2.35 10.34 17.36
N THR A 344 -2.81 10.39 16.11
CA THR A 344 -4.25 10.56 15.77
C THR A 344 -4.79 9.35 15.01
N SER A 345 -5.70 8.62 15.65
CA SER A 345 -6.40 7.47 15.06
C SER A 345 -7.69 7.89 14.35
N THR A 346 -8.11 7.10 13.35
CA THR A 346 -9.48 7.18 12.79
C THR A 346 -10.42 6.12 13.35
N VAL A 347 -9.95 5.26 14.26
CA VAL A 347 -10.78 4.31 15.01
C VAL A 347 -11.59 5.08 16.06
N LEU A 348 -12.90 4.88 16.08
CA LEU A 348 -13.82 5.61 16.96
C LEU A 348 -14.22 4.82 18.23
N ASP A 349 -14.16 3.49 18.17
CA ASP A 349 -14.41 2.59 19.30
C ASP A 349 -13.81 1.20 19.01
N PHE A 350 -13.91 0.27 19.97
CA PHE A 350 -13.65 -1.16 19.76
C PHE A 350 -14.94 -1.99 19.86
N SER A 351 -16.00 -1.54 19.20
CA SER A 351 -17.29 -2.24 19.18
C SER A 351 -17.28 -3.46 18.25
N LYS A 352 -18.31 -4.31 18.38
CA LYS A 352 -18.59 -5.40 17.42
C LYS A 352 -18.64 -4.92 15.97
N LYS A 353 -19.21 -3.74 15.75
CA LYS A 353 -19.34 -3.12 14.42
C LYS A 353 -17.97 -2.79 13.84
N GLU A 354 -17.10 -2.16 14.64
CA GLU A 354 -15.75 -1.81 14.21
C GLU A 354 -14.91 -3.06 13.95
N LEU A 355 -15.00 -4.06 14.83
CA LEU A 355 -14.32 -5.35 14.70
C LEU A 355 -14.90 -6.27 13.61
N LYS A 356 -16.06 -5.90 13.06
CA LYS A 356 -16.84 -6.67 12.06
C LYS A 356 -17.19 -8.08 12.54
N ILE A 357 -17.61 -8.21 13.80
CA ILE A 357 -18.07 -9.46 14.40
C ILE A 357 -19.56 -9.39 14.74
N SER A 358 -20.29 -10.48 14.51
CA SER A 358 -21.67 -10.64 15.01
C SER A 358 -21.70 -11.19 16.44
N SER A 359 -20.73 -12.04 16.78
CA SER A 359 -20.55 -12.64 18.10
C SER A 359 -19.07 -12.93 18.34
N LEU A 360 -18.72 -13.33 19.57
CA LEU A 360 -17.36 -13.79 19.90
C LEU A 360 -16.98 -15.13 19.23
N GLN A 361 -17.91 -15.74 18.49
CA GLN A 361 -17.70 -16.90 17.62
C GLN A 361 -17.55 -16.50 16.15
N SER A 362 -17.39 -15.22 15.86
CA SER A 362 -17.07 -14.71 14.53
C SER A 362 -15.62 -14.22 14.53
N PHE A 363 -14.88 -14.53 13.46
CA PHE A 363 -13.53 -14.04 13.27
C PHE A 363 -13.49 -12.51 13.22
N PRO A 364 -12.72 -11.82 14.09
CA PRO A 364 -12.50 -10.38 14.01
C PRO A 364 -11.76 -9.98 12.73
N ARG A 365 -12.19 -8.91 12.05
CA ARG A 365 -11.66 -8.51 10.73
C ARG A 365 -11.50 -7.00 10.52
N GLY A 366 -11.85 -6.18 11.50
CA GLY A 366 -11.96 -4.73 11.32
C GLY A 366 -11.17 -3.95 12.36
N LEU A 367 -10.40 -2.96 11.87
CA LEU A 367 -9.73 -1.92 12.63
C LEU A 367 -9.45 -0.74 11.67
N GLY A 368 -10.33 0.26 11.66
CA GLY A 368 -10.15 1.56 11.03
C GLY A 368 -9.59 1.55 9.61
N LYS A 369 -8.74 2.54 9.30
CA LYS A 369 -7.97 2.69 8.05
C LYS A 369 -6.65 1.92 8.09
N GLY A 370 -5.94 1.83 6.97
CA GLY A 370 -4.64 1.14 6.91
C GLY A 370 -3.59 1.72 7.86
N SER A 371 -3.60 3.05 8.07
CA SER A 371 -2.71 3.71 9.03
C SER A 371 -3.03 3.39 10.49
N ASP A 372 -4.29 3.07 10.82
CA ASP A 372 -4.66 2.71 12.19
C ASP A 372 -4.11 1.34 12.59
N ALA A 373 -3.83 0.45 11.62
CA ALA A 373 -3.16 -0.81 11.90
C ALA A 373 -1.76 -0.61 12.51
N ALA A 374 -1.02 0.41 12.08
CA ALA A 374 0.27 0.74 12.68
C ALA A 374 0.12 1.26 14.12
N LEU A 375 -0.90 2.08 14.38
CA LEU A 375 -1.16 2.65 15.71
C LEU A 375 -1.60 1.55 16.70
N VAL A 376 -2.60 0.75 16.32
CA VAL A 376 -3.10 -0.34 17.16
C VAL A 376 -2.01 -1.39 17.38
N GLY A 377 -1.17 -1.66 16.38
CA GLY A 377 -0.01 -2.54 16.52
C GLY A 377 1.01 -2.05 17.53
N GLY A 378 1.40 -0.77 17.45
CA GLY A 378 2.34 -0.18 18.41
C GLY A 378 1.77 -0.12 19.84
N TRP A 379 0.49 0.19 19.99
CA TRP A 379 -0.18 0.14 21.29
C TRP A 379 -0.24 -1.29 21.85
N LEU A 380 -0.67 -2.28 21.07
CA LEU A 380 -0.70 -3.68 21.53
C LEU A 380 0.70 -4.22 21.86
N GLU A 381 1.75 -3.81 21.12
CA GLU A 381 3.15 -4.09 21.49
C GLU A 381 3.47 -3.52 22.87
N SER A 382 3.07 -2.27 23.15
CA SER A 382 3.30 -1.64 24.46
C SER A 382 2.51 -2.29 25.61
N VAL A 383 1.32 -2.83 25.33
CA VAL A 383 0.49 -3.53 26.32
C VAL A 383 1.02 -4.93 26.60
N LEU A 384 1.41 -5.67 25.57
CA LEU A 384 1.88 -7.06 25.71
C LEU A 384 3.32 -7.17 26.24
N THR A 385 4.15 -6.14 26.04
CA THR A 385 5.55 -6.14 26.51
C THR A 385 5.70 -6.33 28.02
N PRO A 386 4.97 -5.63 28.90
CA PRO A 386 5.09 -5.82 30.35
C PRO A 386 4.29 -7.00 30.90
N VAL A 387 3.42 -7.64 30.11
CA VAL A 387 2.58 -8.74 30.60
C VAL A 387 3.44 -9.94 30.96
N ASP A 388 3.26 -10.42 32.18
CA ASP A 388 3.70 -11.73 32.64
C ASP A 388 2.67 -12.78 32.21
N PRO A 389 3.02 -13.76 31.36
CA PRO A 389 2.12 -14.83 30.97
C PRO A 389 1.56 -15.62 32.16
N GLN A 390 2.22 -15.67 33.32
CA GLN A 390 1.70 -16.41 34.47
C GLN A 390 0.49 -15.75 35.11
N THR A 391 0.28 -14.45 34.90
CA THR A 391 -0.84 -13.69 35.47
C THR A 391 -2.10 -13.73 34.61
N VAL A 392 -2.06 -14.34 33.42
CA VAL A 392 -3.24 -14.53 32.56
C VAL A 392 -3.88 -15.90 32.79
N PRO A 393 -5.16 -16.11 32.40
CA PRO A 393 -5.79 -17.43 32.45
C PRO A 393 -4.94 -18.51 31.77
N GLU A 394 -4.92 -19.71 32.35
CA GLU A 394 -4.04 -20.81 31.93
C GLU A 394 -4.19 -21.12 30.44
N GLU A 395 -5.44 -21.15 29.95
CA GLU A 395 -5.78 -21.39 28.55
C GLU A 395 -5.28 -20.31 27.58
N CYS A 396 -4.86 -19.14 28.10
CA CYS A 396 -4.33 -18.03 27.33
C CYS A 396 -2.80 -17.94 27.35
N ARG A 397 -2.10 -18.63 28.26
CA ARG A 397 -0.65 -18.44 28.52
C ARG A 397 0.20 -18.53 27.26
N ASP A 398 0.10 -19.66 26.56
CA ASP A 398 0.87 -19.90 25.32
C ASP A 398 0.52 -18.88 24.23
N MET A 399 -0.76 -18.52 24.11
CA MET A 399 -1.18 -17.51 23.13
C MET A 399 -0.62 -16.13 23.46
N ILE A 400 -0.52 -15.75 24.74
CA ILE A 400 0.07 -14.47 25.14
C ILE A 400 1.59 -14.46 24.89
N ILE A 401 2.29 -15.57 25.15
CA ILE A 401 3.72 -15.70 24.82
C ILE A 401 3.95 -15.50 23.32
N VAL A 402 3.19 -16.22 22.49
CA VAL A 402 3.31 -16.12 21.03
C VAL A 402 2.86 -14.73 20.53
N ALA A 403 1.80 -14.15 21.11
CA ALA A 403 1.32 -12.81 20.76
C ALA A 403 2.37 -11.74 21.03
N LYS A 404 3.02 -11.79 22.20
CA LYS A 404 4.09 -10.86 22.61
C LYS A 404 5.26 -10.92 21.65
N TRP A 405 5.74 -12.12 21.32
CA TRP A 405 6.81 -12.29 20.34
C TRP A 405 6.40 -11.83 18.93
N GLY A 406 5.19 -12.21 18.50
CA GLY A 406 4.69 -11.90 17.16
C GLY A 406 4.46 -10.43 16.92
N ILE A 407 3.86 -9.70 17.87
CA ILE A 407 3.60 -8.26 17.70
C ILE A 407 4.91 -7.45 17.71
N ALA A 408 5.89 -7.84 18.54
CA ALA A 408 7.21 -7.22 18.54
C ALA A 408 7.95 -7.47 17.22
N ALA A 409 7.86 -8.69 16.68
CA ALA A 409 8.41 -9.04 15.37
C ALA A 409 7.75 -8.24 14.23
N THR A 410 6.43 -8.08 14.26
CA THR A 410 5.68 -7.19 13.35
C THR A 410 6.20 -5.75 13.44
N GLY A 411 6.28 -5.19 14.65
CA GLY A 411 6.76 -3.84 14.89
C GLY A 411 8.17 -3.64 14.35
N ARG A 412 9.09 -4.57 14.64
CA ARG A 412 10.46 -4.54 14.13
C ARG A 412 10.54 -4.62 12.61
N PHE A 413 9.78 -5.53 11.98
CA PHE A 413 9.73 -5.64 10.52
C PHE A 413 9.32 -4.31 9.87
N PHE A 414 8.21 -3.73 10.31
CA PHE A 414 7.71 -2.47 9.74
C PHE A 414 8.62 -1.28 10.06
N ARG A 415 9.19 -1.20 11.27
CA ARG A 415 10.19 -0.16 11.61
C ARG A 415 11.37 -0.19 10.64
N ILE A 416 11.91 -1.38 10.33
CA ILE A 416 13.06 -1.50 9.40
C ILE A 416 12.70 -1.10 7.98
N ILE A 417 11.59 -1.63 7.41
CA ILE A 417 11.25 -1.33 6.01
C ILE A 417 10.79 0.12 5.78
N TYR A 418 10.30 0.80 6.83
CA TYR A 418 9.87 2.21 6.74
C TYR A 418 10.94 3.20 7.17
N SER A 419 11.95 2.81 7.95
CA SER A 419 13.10 3.68 8.26
C SER A 419 14.24 3.56 7.25
N GLY A 420 14.26 2.47 6.47
CA GLY A 420 15.22 2.30 5.40
C GLY A 420 15.06 3.33 4.28
N GLU A 421 16.17 3.62 3.61
CA GLU A 421 16.14 4.32 2.33
C GLU A 421 15.52 3.41 1.25
N LEU A 422 15.61 3.84 -0.02
CA LEU A 422 15.14 3.04 -1.16
C LEU A 422 15.77 1.62 -1.20
N TRP A 423 16.99 1.48 -0.69
CA TRP A 423 17.73 0.22 -0.60
C TRP A 423 18.07 -0.07 0.86
N LEU A 424 17.63 -1.21 1.38
CA LEU A 424 18.08 -1.68 2.69
C LEU A 424 19.53 -2.17 2.60
N THR A 425 20.33 -1.87 3.63
CA THR A 425 21.61 -2.55 3.83
C THR A 425 21.41 -4.05 4.02
N ARG A 426 22.45 -4.86 3.81
CA ARG A 426 22.37 -6.32 4.01
C ARG A 426 21.91 -6.68 5.44
N ALA A 427 22.42 -5.97 6.45
CA ALA A 427 22.03 -6.18 7.85
C ALA A 427 20.55 -5.83 8.10
N GLN A 428 20.07 -4.70 7.57
CA GLN A 428 18.66 -4.33 7.64
C GLN A 428 17.77 -5.35 6.93
N ALA A 429 18.14 -5.78 5.72
CA ALA A 429 17.39 -6.76 4.95
C ALA A 429 17.30 -8.10 5.70
N GLN A 430 18.40 -8.61 6.24
CA GLN A 430 18.41 -9.84 7.04
C GLN A 430 17.54 -9.71 8.30
N ALA A 431 17.66 -8.59 9.03
CA ALA A 431 16.84 -8.34 10.21
C ALA A 431 15.34 -8.21 9.86
N ALA A 432 14.99 -7.57 8.75
CA ALA A 432 13.63 -7.48 8.25
C ALA A 432 13.09 -8.86 7.88
N VAL A 433 13.84 -9.66 7.12
CA VAL A 433 13.43 -11.03 6.72
C VAL A 433 13.19 -11.91 7.94
N CYS A 434 14.12 -11.93 8.91
CA CYS A 434 13.96 -12.67 10.15
C CYS A 434 12.71 -12.21 10.93
N SER A 435 12.53 -10.90 11.11
CA SER A 435 11.38 -10.35 11.86
C SER A 435 10.06 -10.62 11.13
N GLY A 436 10.05 -10.53 9.80
CA GLY A 436 8.86 -10.80 9.01
C GLY A 436 8.45 -12.27 9.05
N PHE A 437 9.43 -13.19 9.03
CA PHE A 437 9.14 -14.61 9.16
C PHE A 437 8.62 -14.96 10.56
N ASN A 438 9.22 -14.37 11.60
CA ASN A 438 8.75 -14.48 12.96
C ASN A 438 7.30 -13.98 13.11
N MET A 439 6.98 -12.84 12.51
CA MET A 439 5.63 -12.28 12.45
C MET A 439 4.62 -13.28 11.83
N ILE A 440 4.96 -13.90 10.69
CA ILE A 440 4.06 -14.84 10.00
C ILE A 440 3.94 -16.17 10.75
N GLU A 441 5.04 -16.72 11.27
CA GLU A 441 5.05 -17.94 12.07
C GLU A 441 4.21 -17.78 13.34
N SER A 442 4.33 -16.63 14.01
CA SER A 442 3.51 -16.27 15.17
C SER A 442 2.03 -16.29 14.85
N TYR A 443 1.64 -15.69 13.72
CA TYR A 443 0.25 -15.66 13.29
C TYR A 443 -0.30 -17.07 13.06
N GLY A 444 0.48 -17.94 12.41
CA GLY A 444 0.14 -19.35 12.23
C GLY A 444 0.04 -20.13 13.54
N ALA A 445 0.95 -19.89 14.48
CA ALA A 445 0.92 -20.50 15.81
C ALA A 445 -0.31 -20.06 16.61
N LEU A 446 -0.63 -18.76 16.62
CA LEU A 446 -1.84 -18.22 17.24
C LEU A 446 -3.12 -18.82 16.64
N ALA A 447 -3.17 -18.99 15.32
CA ALA A 447 -4.30 -19.64 14.66
C ALA A 447 -4.48 -21.11 15.09
N ARG A 448 -3.37 -21.86 15.23
CA ARG A 448 -3.41 -23.24 15.75
C ARG A 448 -3.87 -23.29 17.21
N LEU A 449 -3.28 -22.47 18.08
CA LEU A 449 -3.63 -22.42 19.50
C LEU A 449 -5.09 -22.02 19.72
N ALA A 450 -5.56 -20.99 19.02
CA ALA A 450 -6.97 -20.59 19.08
C ALA A 450 -7.91 -21.70 18.60
N ARG A 451 -7.53 -22.44 17.54
CA ARG A 451 -8.31 -23.60 17.06
C ARG A 451 -8.40 -24.71 18.11
N LEU A 452 -7.31 -25.01 18.83
CA LEU A 452 -7.31 -26.00 19.92
C LEU A 452 -8.29 -25.61 21.03
N GLN A 453 -8.36 -24.31 21.34
CA GLN A 453 -9.34 -23.75 22.28
C GLN A 453 -10.75 -23.58 21.71
N LYS A 454 -11.00 -24.02 20.47
CA LYS A 454 -12.25 -23.82 19.72
C LYS A 454 -12.65 -22.33 19.62
N TRP A 455 -11.67 -21.42 19.61
CA TRP A 455 -11.87 -19.98 19.46
C TRP A 455 -11.66 -19.55 18.01
N ARG A 456 -12.59 -18.73 17.49
CA ARG A 456 -12.53 -18.17 16.14
C ARG A 456 -11.89 -16.79 16.18
N LEU A 457 -10.59 -16.75 16.48
CA LEU A 457 -9.81 -15.51 16.53
C LEU A 457 -9.06 -15.27 15.22
N PHE A 458 -8.04 -16.06 14.93
CA PHE A 458 -7.11 -15.77 13.83
C PHE A 458 -7.55 -16.44 12.51
N TYR A 459 -8.08 -15.63 11.60
CA TYR A 459 -8.56 -16.07 10.28
C TYR A 459 -7.45 -16.20 9.24
N MET A 460 -7.14 -17.41 8.82
CA MET A 460 -6.10 -17.66 7.80
C MET A 460 -6.48 -17.09 6.43
N ARG A 461 -5.81 -16.01 6.03
CA ARG A 461 -5.96 -15.42 4.70
C ARG A 461 -4.87 -15.86 3.74
N PRO A 462 -5.19 -16.03 2.45
CA PRO A 462 -4.15 -16.28 1.45
C PRO A 462 -3.19 -15.09 1.26
N LYS A 463 -3.54 -13.89 1.73
CA LYS A 463 -2.63 -12.73 1.78
C LYS A 463 -1.43 -12.95 2.72
N VAL A 464 -1.54 -13.84 3.71
CA VAL A 464 -0.41 -14.19 4.60
C VAL A 464 0.67 -14.91 3.79
N HIS A 465 0.27 -15.85 2.92
CA HIS A 465 1.16 -16.55 2.01
C HIS A 465 1.83 -15.62 0.99
N MET A 466 1.09 -14.65 0.44
CA MET A 466 1.71 -13.60 -0.41
C MET A 466 2.80 -12.84 0.36
N ASN A 467 2.62 -12.59 1.66
CA ASN A 467 3.64 -11.93 2.45
C ASN A 467 4.88 -12.82 2.67
N GLN A 468 4.75 -14.15 2.72
CA GLN A 468 5.91 -15.05 2.76
C GLN A 468 6.80 -14.89 1.51
N HIS A 469 6.21 -14.69 0.32
CA HIS A 469 6.96 -14.43 -0.89
C HIS A 469 7.74 -13.11 -0.84
N VAL A 470 7.19 -12.07 -0.20
CA VAL A 470 7.93 -10.81 0.03
C VAL A 470 9.20 -11.09 0.84
N LEU A 471 9.11 -11.89 1.88
CA LEU A 471 10.24 -12.22 2.75
C LEU A 471 11.27 -13.12 2.06
N PHE A 472 10.80 -14.09 1.28
CA PHE A 472 11.66 -14.99 0.53
C PHE A 472 12.43 -14.25 -0.56
N LEU A 473 11.77 -13.37 -1.32
CA LEU A 473 12.41 -12.51 -2.31
C LEU A 473 13.33 -11.46 -1.64
N GLY A 474 12.93 -10.95 -0.47
CA GLY A 474 13.71 -10.03 0.36
C GLY A 474 15.01 -10.61 0.91
N SER A 475 15.12 -11.94 1.04
CA SER A 475 16.39 -12.62 1.38
C SER A 475 17.44 -12.49 0.27
N GLY A 476 17.00 -12.18 -0.95
CA GLY A 476 17.83 -12.02 -2.12
C GLY A 476 18.11 -10.58 -2.51
N LEU A 477 17.21 -9.60 -2.24
CA LEU A 477 17.30 -8.20 -2.68
C LEU A 477 16.27 -7.23 -2.06
N CYS A 478 16.67 -5.95 -2.09
CA CYS A 478 15.91 -4.71 -1.99
C CYS A 478 14.38 -4.79 -1.77
N PHE A 479 13.95 -4.28 -0.62
CA PHE A 479 12.61 -3.73 -0.48
C PHE A 479 12.60 -2.38 -1.18
N LEU A 480 12.11 -2.32 -2.43
CA LEU A 480 11.68 -1.03 -2.97
C LEU A 480 10.50 -0.57 -2.12
N GLY A 481 10.83 0.28 -1.13
CA GLY A 481 9.93 0.73 -0.09
C GLY A 481 8.56 1.06 -0.64
N CYS A 482 7.54 0.35 -0.18
CA CYS A 482 6.19 0.84 -0.33
C CYS A 482 6.13 2.08 0.58
N SER A 483 6.16 3.26 -0.02
CA SER A 483 5.89 4.53 0.64
C SER A 483 4.47 4.53 1.20
N LEU A 484 4.32 3.88 2.35
CA LEU A 484 3.35 4.20 3.38
C LEU A 484 4.13 4.98 4.44
N TYR A 485 4.25 6.28 4.17
CA TYR A 485 4.49 7.40 5.09
C TYR A 485 5.13 7.10 6.46
N HIS A 486 6.22 7.81 6.72
CA HIS A 486 6.63 8.23 8.06
C HIS A 486 5.44 8.80 8.85
N ALA A 487 5.01 8.07 9.87
CA ALA A 487 4.26 8.57 10.99
C ALA A 487 5.26 8.97 12.10
N HIS A 488 6.06 10.01 11.85
CA HIS A 488 6.59 10.80 12.96
C HIS A 488 5.47 11.72 13.43
#